data_AF-U2UNB6-F1
#
_entry.id   AF-U2UNB6-F1
#
_cell.length_a   1.000
_cell.length_b   1.000
_cell.length_c   1.000
_cell.angle_alpha   90.00
_cell.angle_beta   90.00
_cell.angle_gamma   90.00
#
_symmetry.space_group_name_H-M   'P 1'
#
loop_
_entity.id
_entity.type
_entity.pdbx_description
1 polymer ?
#
loop_
_entity_poly.entity_id
_entity_poly.type
_entity_poly.pdbx_seq_one_letter_code
_entity_poly.pdbx_strand_id
1 'polypeptide(L)'
;MDEKEYEEYIKKMYGTNWKEEIKLRAKVLQIVPPYMIENLKNEKMYKEKLKRAKEISNLVPKNFLDRIKDVNKLLERKLLILDNKIPNNIKKNLECWVEKNWIIVLSLRYVEIQTLFFSKSNDTEKDNLYLMEEVKKNLKNEEINQKVFKSKFFKNNAFKSVLECYKSKNYYVGVMVLATMIDGALIKIQEKKENRRKIGNNVSKEINNKSDESWSLEYILDYSLIIWLEKFFENANDFSNKKLNRNMLLHGMYEKEITELEFFQLLNVVYVMSERLDDWREKIN
;
A
#
# COMPACT_ATOMS: atom_id res chain seq x y z
N MET A 1 11.13 16.09 36.88
CA MET A 1 10.44 14.80 36.70
C MET A 1 11.46 13.76 37.04
N ASP A 2 11.17 12.95 38.05
CA ASP A 2 11.99 11.82 38.49
C ASP A 2 12.09 10.80 37.34
N GLU A 3 13.21 10.08 37.22
CA GLU A 3 13.40 9.00 36.24
C GLU A 3 12.26 7.97 36.29
N LYS A 4 11.71 7.68 37.48
CA LYS A 4 10.56 6.78 37.61
C LYS A 4 9.29 7.35 36.99
N GLU A 5 8.99 8.63 37.22
CA GLU A 5 7.83 9.31 36.60
C GLU A 5 7.97 9.40 35.09
N TYR A 6 9.19 9.64 34.59
CA TYR A 6 9.47 9.64 33.14
C TYR A 6 9.23 8.26 32.53
N GLU A 7 9.71 7.20 33.18
CA GLU A 7 9.54 5.83 32.68
C GLU A 7 8.07 5.40 32.67
N GLU A 8 7.30 5.77 33.69
CA GLU A 8 5.87 5.47 33.78
C GLU A 8 5.05 6.23 32.72
N TYR A 9 5.37 7.50 32.51
CA TYR A 9 4.76 8.32 31.45
C TYR A 9 5.01 7.74 30.05
N ILE A 10 6.23 7.29 29.80
CA ILE A 10 6.64 6.71 28.53
C ILE A 10 6.02 5.32 28.31
N LYS A 11 5.96 4.47 29.35
CA LYS A 11 5.22 3.18 29.30
C LYS A 11 3.74 3.39 29.00
N LYS A 12 3.14 4.44 29.56
CA LYS A 12 1.72 4.76 29.34
C LYS A 12 1.45 5.26 27.92
N MET A 13 2.43 5.91 27.29
CA MET A 13 2.30 6.48 25.94
C MET A 13 2.63 5.48 24.83
N TYR A 14 3.59 4.58 25.05
CA TYR A 14 4.15 3.68 24.02
C TYR A 14 4.01 2.18 24.36
N GLY A 15 3.34 1.85 25.46
CA GLY A 15 3.13 0.46 25.88
C GLY A 15 4.42 -0.24 26.33
N THR A 16 4.39 -1.57 26.40
CA THR A 16 5.49 -2.41 26.90
C THR A 16 6.76 -2.35 26.06
N ASN A 17 6.66 -1.95 24.78
CA ASN A 17 7.78 -1.93 23.83
C ASN A 17 8.46 -0.54 23.67
N TRP A 18 8.18 0.38 24.59
CA TRP A 18 8.63 1.78 24.55
C TRP A 18 10.15 1.96 24.35
N LYS A 19 10.98 1.04 24.84
CA LYS A 19 12.45 1.12 24.69
C LYS A 19 12.90 0.97 23.23
N GLU A 20 12.23 0.11 22.46
CA GLU A 20 12.51 -0.09 21.03
C GLU A 20 12.02 1.10 20.21
N GLU A 21 10.88 1.66 20.58
CA GLU A 21 10.25 2.79 19.89
C GLU A 21 11.03 4.10 20.10
N ILE A 22 11.61 4.29 21.29
CA ILE A 22 12.57 5.39 21.54
C ILE A 22 13.87 5.20 20.75
N LYS A 23 14.40 3.97 20.64
CA LYS A 23 15.59 3.69 19.80
C LYS A 23 15.32 3.97 18.31
N LEU A 24 14.13 3.64 17.82
CA LEU A 24 13.69 3.97 16.46
C LEU A 24 13.61 5.49 16.24
N ARG A 25 13.03 6.25 17.20
CA ARG A 25 12.97 7.72 17.12
C ARG A 25 14.34 8.39 17.24
N ALA A 26 15.24 7.85 18.05
CA ALA A 26 16.62 8.34 18.13
C ALA A 26 17.36 8.18 16.78
N LYS A 27 17.10 7.11 16.04
CA LYS A 27 17.57 6.95 14.66
C LYS A 27 16.91 7.92 13.68
N VAL A 28 15.62 8.24 13.86
CA VAL A 28 14.93 9.27 13.05
C VAL A 28 15.55 10.65 13.24
N LEU A 29 15.97 11.00 14.46
CA LEU A 29 16.65 12.28 14.74
C LEU A 29 18.02 12.42 14.05
N GLN A 30 18.69 11.31 13.71
CA GLN A 30 19.95 11.32 12.95
C GLN A 30 19.74 11.58 11.44
N ILE A 31 18.50 11.51 10.95
CA ILE A 31 18.13 11.68 9.53
C ILE A 31 17.64 13.12 9.27
N VAL A 32 17.52 13.95 10.31
CA VAL A 32 17.07 15.35 10.19
C VAL A 32 18.23 16.24 9.71
N PRO A 33 18.09 16.98 8.59
CA PRO A 33 19.15 17.84 8.07
C PRO A 33 19.62 18.90 9.08
N PRO A 34 20.92 19.27 9.11
CA PRO A 34 21.49 20.18 10.11
C PRO A 34 20.79 21.55 10.23
N TYR A 35 20.23 22.07 9.13
CA TYR A 35 19.52 23.37 9.14
C TYR A 35 18.21 23.34 9.96
N MET A 36 17.62 22.16 10.17
CA MET A 36 16.45 21.98 11.03
C MET A 36 16.83 21.84 12.52
N ILE A 37 18.08 21.43 12.81
CA ILE A 37 18.64 21.32 14.16
C ILE A 37 18.97 22.71 14.72
N GLU A 38 19.35 23.64 13.86
CA GLU A 38 19.69 25.02 14.26
C GLU A 38 18.48 25.78 14.83
N ASN A 39 17.27 25.50 14.31
CA ASN A 39 16.00 26.02 14.84
C ASN A 39 15.56 25.42 16.19
N LEU A 40 16.19 24.33 16.65
CA LEU A 40 15.85 23.63 17.89
C LEU A 40 16.67 24.09 19.12
N LYS A 41 17.72 24.91 18.93
CA LYS A 41 18.64 25.31 20.02
C LYS A 41 18.05 26.30 21.04
N ASN A 42 16.88 26.88 20.80
CA ASN A 42 16.25 27.84 21.72
C ASN A 42 15.33 27.13 22.74
N GLU A 43 15.94 26.43 23.69
CA GLU A 43 15.31 25.60 24.74
C GLU A 43 14.19 26.32 25.54
N LYS A 44 14.32 27.63 25.77
CA LYS A 44 13.40 28.43 26.59
C LYS A 44 12.06 28.67 25.89
N MET A 45 12.09 28.94 24.59
CA MET A 45 10.89 29.12 23.76
C MET A 45 10.14 27.79 23.57
N TYR A 46 10.86 26.67 23.51
CA TYR A 46 10.25 25.35 23.35
C TYR A 46 9.52 24.89 24.62
N LYS A 47 10.08 25.13 25.81
CA LYS A 47 9.45 24.80 27.10
C LYS A 47 8.14 25.57 27.33
N GLU A 48 8.08 26.85 26.96
CA GLU A 48 6.84 27.65 27.05
C GLU A 48 5.77 27.22 26.03
N LYS A 49 6.18 26.89 24.79
CA LYS A 49 5.26 26.36 23.77
C LYS A 49 4.71 24.99 24.14
N LEU A 50 5.52 24.12 24.76
CA LEU A 50 5.07 22.81 25.26
C LEU A 50 4.10 22.91 26.43
N LYS A 51 4.30 23.89 27.32
CA LYS A 51 3.39 24.14 28.45
C LYS A 51 2.02 24.59 27.96
N ARG A 52 1.98 25.55 27.01
CA ARG A 52 0.74 25.97 26.33
C ARG A 52 0.09 24.84 25.54
N ALA A 53 0.86 23.99 24.86
CA ALA A 53 0.32 22.86 24.12
C ALA A 53 -0.32 21.79 25.03
N LYS A 54 0.23 21.55 26.22
CA LYS A 54 -0.38 20.67 27.24
C LYS A 54 -1.66 21.23 27.84
N GLU A 55 -1.71 22.54 28.06
CA GLU A 55 -2.93 23.23 28.52
C GLU A 55 -4.03 23.16 27.45
N ILE A 56 -3.68 23.31 26.17
CA ILE A 56 -4.60 23.15 25.04
C ILE A 56 -5.02 21.69 24.86
N SER A 57 -4.14 20.70 25.02
CA SER A 57 -4.50 19.28 24.84
C SER A 57 -5.48 18.78 25.90
N ASN A 58 -5.45 19.35 27.11
CA ASN A 58 -6.38 18.99 28.19
C ASN A 58 -7.79 19.58 27.99
N LEU A 59 -7.94 20.56 27.10
CA LEU A 59 -9.22 21.17 26.71
C LEU A 59 -9.86 20.49 25.49
N VAL A 60 -9.17 19.54 24.86
CA VAL A 60 -9.59 18.90 23.61
C VAL A 60 -10.22 17.54 23.93
N PRO A 61 -11.52 17.31 23.61
CA PRO A 61 -12.18 16.03 23.86
C PRO A 61 -11.48 14.87 23.14
N LYS A 62 -11.39 13.69 23.76
CA LYS A 62 -10.75 12.47 23.17
C LYS A 62 -11.19 12.18 21.73
N ASN A 63 -12.44 12.48 21.41
CA ASN A 63 -13.08 12.29 20.10
C ASN A 63 -12.45 13.15 18.99
N PHE A 64 -11.66 14.16 19.37
CA PHE A 64 -10.88 15.01 18.47
C PHE A 64 -9.46 14.44 18.25
N LEU A 65 -8.88 13.73 19.22
CA LEU A 65 -7.61 13.00 19.05
C LEU A 65 -7.75 11.80 18.11
N ASP A 66 -8.90 11.12 18.14
CA ASP A 66 -9.19 10.06 17.16
C ASP A 66 -9.36 10.64 15.75
N ARG A 67 -10.02 11.80 15.62
CA ARG A 67 -10.02 12.57 14.36
C ARG A 67 -8.63 13.03 13.94
N ILE A 68 -7.73 13.35 14.88
CA ILE A 68 -6.33 13.70 14.59
C ILE A 68 -5.54 12.48 14.09
N LYS A 69 -5.83 11.25 14.52
CA LYS A 69 -5.21 10.04 13.93
C LYS A 69 -5.61 9.85 12.47
N ASP A 70 -6.89 10.04 12.15
CA ASP A 70 -7.36 9.98 10.77
C ASP A 70 -6.82 11.14 9.93
N VAL A 71 -6.73 12.34 10.52
CA VAL A 71 -6.11 13.52 9.91
C VAL A 71 -4.60 13.36 9.76
N ASN A 72 -3.89 12.64 10.64
CA ASN A 72 -2.47 12.30 10.47
C ASN A 72 -2.28 11.28 9.33
N LYS A 73 -3.16 10.29 9.19
CA LYS A 73 -3.16 9.40 8.02
C LYS A 73 -3.43 10.16 6.72
N LEU A 74 -4.33 11.14 6.75
CA LEU A 74 -4.67 12.02 5.63
C LEU A 74 -3.58 13.07 5.34
N LEU A 75 -2.93 13.61 6.36
CA LEU A 75 -1.82 14.57 6.26
C LEU A 75 -0.53 13.86 5.83
N GLU A 76 -0.25 12.64 6.30
CA GLU A 76 0.86 11.82 5.78
C GLU A 76 0.66 11.48 4.28
N ARG A 77 -0.60 11.32 3.84
CA ARG A 77 -0.93 11.15 2.41
C ARG A 77 -0.83 12.47 1.62
N LYS A 78 -1.29 13.59 2.18
CA LYS A 78 -1.36 14.91 1.48
C LYS A 78 -0.10 15.77 1.56
N LEU A 79 0.74 15.65 2.59
CA LEU A 79 1.93 16.50 2.80
C LEU A 79 3.09 16.20 1.84
N LEU A 80 2.92 15.25 0.93
CA LEU A 80 3.96 14.85 -0.01
C LEU A 80 3.73 15.37 -1.42
N ILE A 81 2.71 16.19 -1.69
CA ILE A 81 2.63 16.91 -2.97
C ILE A 81 3.71 18.00 -2.96
N LEU A 82 4.95 17.59 -3.22
CA LEU A 82 5.96 18.47 -3.77
C LEU A 82 5.75 18.37 -5.29
N ASP A 83 5.70 19.48 -6.01
CA ASP A 83 5.58 19.55 -7.48
C ASP A 83 6.76 18.88 -8.24
N ASN A 84 7.55 18.06 -7.57
CA ASN A 84 8.63 17.27 -8.13
C ASN A 84 8.09 15.94 -8.67
N LYS A 85 8.67 15.45 -9.76
CA LYS A 85 8.40 14.10 -10.27
C LYS A 85 8.93 13.03 -9.30
N ILE A 86 8.36 11.82 -9.32
CA ILE A 86 8.96 10.65 -8.64
C ILE A 86 10.44 10.51 -9.02
N PRO A 87 11.36 10.47 -8.03
CA PRO A 87 12.77 10.17 -8.28
C PRO A 87 12.97 8.82 -8.98
N ASN A 88 13.83 8.78 -10.01
CA ASN A 88 14.07 7.58 -10.81
C ASN A 88 14.58 6.37 -9.99
N ASN A 89 15.30 6.60 -8.90
CA ASN A 89 15.72 5.53 -7.99
C ASN A 89 14.52 4.84 -7.32
N ILE A 90 13.46 5.59 -7.00
CA ILE A 90 12.24 5.05 -6.41
C ILE A 90 11.46 4.25 -7.45
N LYS A 91 11.34 4.75 -8.69
CA LYS A 91 10.76 3.97 -9.80
C LYS A 91 11.45 2.61 -9.96
N LYS A 92 12.79 2.59 -10.01
CA LYS A 92 13.59 1.36 -10.11
C LYS A 92 13.38 0.41 -8.93
N ASN A 93 13.25 0.95 -7.70
CA ASN A 93 13.00 0.12 -6.53
C ASN A 93 11.59 -0.51 -6.58
N LEU A 94 10.58 0.23 -7.03
CA LEU A 94 9.23 -0.31 -7.26
C LEU A 94 9.23 -1.40 -8.34
N GLU A 95 9.99 -1.22 -9.44
CA GLU A 95 10.17 -2.25 -10.47
C GLU A 95 10.78 -3.55 -9.90
N CYS A 96 11.76 -3.44 -8.99
CA CYS A 96 12.34 -4.57 -8.27
C CYS A 96 11.34 -5.29 -7.36
N TRP A 97 10.46 -4.56 -6.68
CA TRP A 97 9.38 -5.16 -5.88
C TRP A 97 8.37 -5.89 -6.76
N VAL A 98 8.06 -5.32 -7.92
CA VAL A 98 7.15 -5.93 -8.87
C VAL A 98 7.73 -7.19 -9.52
N GLU A 99 9.05 -7.28 -9.72
CA GLU A 99 9.70 -8.58 -10.06
C GLU A 99 9.47 -9.67 -9.01
N LYS A 100 9.30 -9.28 -7.74
CA LYS A 100 8.97 -10.18 -6.64
C LYS A 100 7.46 -10.37 -6.46
N ASN A 101 6.66 -9.91 -7.41
CA ASN A 101 5.20 -9.96 -7.41
C ASN A 101 4.54 -9.15 -6.28
N TRP A 102 5.22 -8.13 -5.78
CA TRP A 102 4.70 -7.22 -4.74
C TRP A 102 4.44 -5.81 -5.27
N ILE A 103 3.36 -5.24 -4.77
CA ILE A 103 3.08 -3.80 -4.80
C ILE A 103 2.89 -3.31 -3.36
N ILE A 104 2.84 -2.00 -3.17
CA ILE A 104 2.62 -1.38 -1.86
C ILE A 104 1.34 -1.93 -1.22
N VAL A 105 1.43 -2.28 0.07
CA VAL A 105 0.32 -2.84 0.86
C VAL A 105 -0.41 -1.71 1.61
N LEU A 106 -1.74 -1.70 1.55
CA LEU A 106 -2.56 -0.58 2.07
C LEU A 106 -2.47 -0.34 3.58
N SER A 107 -2.15 -1.36 4.37
CA SER A 107 -2.01 -1.22 5.84
C SER A 107 -0.74 -0.48 6.24
N LEU A 108 0.26 -0.43 5.35
CA LEU A 108 1.57 0.14 5.68
C LEU A 108 1.45 1.63 5.90
N ARG A 109 2.11 2.11 6.95
CA ARG A 109 2.30 3.54 7.18
C ARG A 109 3.30 4.07 6.16
N TYR A 110 3.25 5.37 5.90
CA TYR A 110 4.13 5.99 4.92
C TYR A 110 5.62 5.73 5.20
N VAL A 111 6.04 5.80 6.46
CA VAL A 111 7.43 5.51 6.88
C VAL A 111 7.86 4.07 6.54
N GLU A 112 6.94 3.11 6.64
CA GLU A 112 7.19 1.70 6.29
C GLU A 112 7.30 1.54 4.78
N ILE A 113 6.45 2.24 4.01
CA ILE A 113 6.54 2.30 2.54
C ILE A 113 7.88 2.88 2.11
N GLN A 114 8.33 3.98 2.71
CA GLN A 114 9.64 4.56 2.39
C GLN A 114 10.78 3.59 2.68
N THR A 115 10.75 2.96 3.85
CA THR A 115 11.82 2.07 4.29
C THR A 115 11.91 0.83 3.41
N LEU A 116 10.76 0.26 3.03
CA LEU A 116 10.69 -1.00 2.28
C LEU A 116 10.70 -0.77 0.77
N PHE A 117 9.77 0.03 0.25
CA PHE A 117 9.51 0.16 -1.18
C PHE A 117 10.39 1.20 -1.87
N PHE A 118 10.91 2.19 -1.15
CA PHE A 118 11.80 3.21 -1.74
C PHE A 118 13.27 2.85 -1.58
N SER A 119 13.58 1.72 -0.95
CA SER A 119 14.92 1.17 -0.84
C SER A 119 14.99 -0.22 -1.49
N LYS A 120 16.21 -0.71 -1.73
CA LYS A 120 16.42 -2.07 -2.21
C LYS A 120 16.46 -3.02 -1.01
N SER A 121 15.51 -3.95 -0.95
CA SER A 121 15.49 -5.01 0.05
C SER A 121 16.72 -5.93 -0.07
N ASN A 122 17.34 -6.25 1.07
CA ASN A 122 18.47 -7.17 1.18
C ASN A 122 18.04 -8.58 1.61
N ASP A 123 16.78 -8.78 2.03
CA ASP A 123 16.27 -10.05 2.55
C ASP A 123 14.83 -10.29 2.05
N THR A 124 14.73 -11.03 0.95
CA THR A 124 13.46 -11.24 0.25
C THR A 124 12.51 -12.15 1.02
N GLU A 125 13.03 -13.14 1.74
CA GLU A 125 12.21 -14.10 2.46
C GLU A 125 11.53 -13.43 3.66
N LYS A 126 12.31 -12.68 4.44
CA LYS A 126 11.78 -11.92 5.57
C LYS A 126 10.73 -10.90 5.14
N ASP A 127 10.98 -10.19 4.05
CA ASP A 127 10.05 -9.19 3.55
C ASP A 127 8.76 -9.82 2.99
N ASN A 128 8.86 -10.97 2.31
CA ASN A 128 7.68 -11.72 1.86
C ASN A 128 6.78 -12.11 3.03
N LEU A 129 7.38 -12.62 4.11
CA LEU A 129 6.64 -12.98 5.33
C LEU A 129 5.97 -11.76 5.95
N TYR A 130 6.72 -10.66 6.11
CA TYR A 130 6.18 -9.42 6.67
C TYR A 130 5.00 -8.87 5.85
N LEU A 131 5.19 -8.72 4.53
CA LEU A 131 4.14 -8.20 3.64
C LEU A 131 2.93 -9.12 3.60
N MET A 132 3.12 -10.44 3.58
CA MET A 132 2.01 -11.40 3.64
C MET A 132 1.19 -11.25 4.93
N GLU A 133 1.85 -11.09 6.08
CA GLU A 133 1.15 -10.85 7.35
C GLU A 133 0.40 -9.51 7.36
N GLU A 134 0.94 -8.47 6.72
CA GLU A 134 0.23 -7.20 6.52
C GLU A 134 -1.02 -7.36 5.65
N VAL A 135 -0.97 -8.14 4.57
CA VAL A 135 -2.16 -8.43 3.76
C VAL A 135 -3.17 -9.29 4.54
N LYS A 136 -2.72 -10.23 5.38
CA LYS A 136 -3.61 -10.97 6.29
C LYS A 136 -4.32 -10.05 7.27
N LYS A 137 -3.67 -8.98 7.75
CA LYS A 137 -4.33 -7.94 8.56
C LYS A 137 -5.38 -7.20 7.75
N ASN A 138 -5.11 -6.87 6.48
CA ASN A 138 -6.11 -6.26 5.58
C ASN A 138 -7.33 -7.16 5.38
N LEU A 139 -7.11 -8.47 5.19
CA LEU A 139 -8.18 -9.46 5.06
C LEU A 139 -9.07 -9.56 6.30
N LYS A 140 -8.55 -9.27 7.49
CA LYS A 140 -9.32 -9.22 8.74
C LYS A 140 -9.97 -7.85 8.99
N ASN A 141 -9.61 -6.83 8.22
CA ASN A 141 -10.12 -5.48 8.38
C ASN A 141 -11.45 -5.33 7.62
N GLU A 142 -12.52 -5.13 8.38
CA GLU A 142 -13.87 -4.98 7.81
C GLU A 142 -13.97 -3.77 6.88
N GLU A 143 -13.37 -2.63 7.21
CA GLU A 143 -13.42 -1.41 6.40
C GLU A 143 -12.81 -1.65 5.01
N ILE A 144 -11.64 -2.29 4.97
CA ILE A 144 -10.95 -2.62 3.70
C ILE A 144 -11.80 -3.59 2.87
N ASN A 145 -12.32 -4.65 3.49
CA ASN A 145 -13.19 -5.60 2.81
C ASN A 145 -14.48 -4.95 2.28
N GLN A 146 -15.06 -4.01 3.05
CA GLN A 146 -16.26 -3.28 2.64
C GLN A 146 -16.02 -2.42 1.40
N LYS A 147 -14.81 -1.88 1.20
CA LYS A 147 -14.47 -1.17 -0.05
C LYS A 147 -14.50 -2.10 -1.26
N VAL A 148 -14.00 -3.33 -1.12
CA VAL A 148 -14.11 -4.35 -2.18
C VAL A 148 -15.57 -4.70 -2.46
N PHE A 149 -16.39 -4.91 -1.42
CA PHE A 149 -17.81 -5.25 -1.56
C PHE A 149 -18.69 -4.11 -2.10
N LYS A 150 -18.32 -2.85 -1.84
CA LYS A 150 -19.04 -1.67 -2.35
C LYS A 150 -18.58 -1.25 -3.74
N SER A 151 -17.43 -1.71 -4.18
CA SER A 151 -16.90 -1.40 -5.51
C SER A 151 -17.85 -1.89 -6.61
N LYS A 152 -18.30 -0.97 -7.47
CA LYS A 152 -19.10 -1.29 -8.68
C LYS A 152 -18.32 -2.11 -9.72
N PHE A 153 -17.00 -2.20 -9.58
CA PHE A 153 -16.12 -2.90 -10.52
C PHE A 153 -15.93 -4.37 -10.15
N PHE A 154 -16.01 -4.72 -8.87
CA PHE A 154 -15.92 -6.10 -8.42
C PHE A 154 -17.32 -6.73 -8.28
N LYS A 155 -17.40 -8.05 -8.44
CA LYS A 155 -18.63 -8.78 -8.15
C LYS A 155 -18.53 -9.35 -6.73
N ASN A 156 -19.56 -9.12 -5.92
CA ASN A 156 -19.56 -9.55 -4.51
C ASN A 156 -19.45 -11.08 -4.35
N ASN A 157 -20.05 -11.86 -5.26
CA ASN A 157 -19.92 -13.30 -5.23
C ASN A 157 -18.47 -13.75 -5.49
N ALA A 158 -17.74 -13.10 -6.40
CA ALA A 158 -16.34 -13.41 -6.64
C ALA A 158 -15.48 -13.16 -5.39
N PHE A 159 -15.65 -12.02 -4.72
CA PHE A 159 -14.89 -11.75 -3.50
C PHE A 159 -15.29 -12.70 -2.35
N LYS A 160 -16.58 -13.04 -2.19
CA LYS A 160 -17.00 -14.10 -1.25
C LYS A 160 -16.31 -15.44 -1.53
N SER A 161 -16.17 -15.82 -2.80
CA SER A 161 -15.43 -17.03 -3.18
C SER A 161 -13.95 -16.95 -2.80
N VAL A 162 -13.31 -15.78 -2.94
CA VAL A 162 -11.92 -15.57 -2.47
C VAL A 162 -11.80 -15.82 -0.96
N LEU A 163 -12.73 -15.28 -0.17
CA LEU A 163 -12.75 -15.48 1.29
C LEU A 163 -12.93 -16.96 1.65
N GLU A 164 -13.76 -17.68 0.92
CA GLU A 164 -13.97 -19.11 1.14
C GLU A 164 -12.74 -19.93 0.75
N CYS A 165 -12.10 -19.60 -0.39
CA CYS A 165 -10.86 -20.24 -0.82
C CYS A 165 -9.74 -20.04 0.21
N TYR A 166 -9.66 -18.88 0.85
CA TYR A 166 -8.73 -18.65 1.95
C TYR A 166 -9.02 -19.59 3.14
N LYS A 167 -10.28 -19.69 3.58
CA LYS A 167 -10.67 -20.57 4.70
C LYS A 167 -10.37 -22.04 4.41
N SER A 168 -10.65 -22.48 3.19
CA SER A 168 -10.42 -23.85 2.75
C SER A 168 -8.97 -24.11 2.33
N LYS A 169 -8.10 -23.09 2.36
CA LYS A 169 -6.72 -23.11 1.84
C LYS A 169 -6.61 -23.55 0.37
N ASN A 170 -7.68 -23.36 -0.42
CA ASN A 170 -7.67 -23.65 -1.85
C ASN A 170 -7.14 -22.44 -2.62
N TYR A 171 -5.82 -22.22 -2.50
CA TYR A 171 -5.17 -21.04 -3.07
C TYR A 171 -5.18 -21.01 -4.59
N TYR A 172 -5.15 -22.17 -5.25
CA TYR A 172 -5.26 -22.26 -6.71
C TYR A 172 -6.56 -21.64 -7.22
N VAL A 173 -7.71 -22.08 -6.68
CA VAL A 173 -9.01 -21.51 -7.05
C VAL A 173 -9.09 -20.04 -6.63
N GLY A 174 -8.56 -19.70 -5.46
CA GLY A 174 -8.49 -18.31 -4.99
C GLY A 174 -7.76 -17.38 -5.96
N VAL A 175 -6.59 -17.79 -6.44
CA VAL A 175 -5.79 -17.04 -7.42
C VAL A 175 -6.51 -16.93 -8.77
N MET A 176 -7.18 -17.98 -9.24
CA MET A 176 -7.97 -17.92 -10.47
C MET A 176 -9.11 -16.89 -10.35
N VAL A 177 -9.82 -16.88 -9.22
CA VAL A 177 -10.87 -15.89 -8.96
C VAL A 177 -10.29 -14.48 -8.89
N LEU A 178 -9.20 -14.26 -8.15
CA LEU A 178 -8.51 -12.96 -8.07
C LEU A 178 -8.06 -12.46 -9.45
N ALA A 179 -7.44 -13.32 -10.27
CA ALA A 179 -7.03 -12.99 -11.63
C ALA A 179 -8.20 -12.52 -12.49
N THR A 180 -9.34 -13.23 -12.44
CA THR A 180 -10.54 -12.84 -13.19
C THR A 180 -11.19 -11.56 -12.66
N MET A 181 -11.08 -11.29 -11.34
CA MET A 181 -11.52 -10.02 -10.74
C MET A 181 -10.69 -8.84 -11.26
N ILE A 182 -9.37 -8.99 -11.34
CA ILE A 182 -8.45 -7.98 -11.87
C ILE A 182 -8.78 -7.67 -13.34
N ASP A 183 -8.86 -8.70 -14.19
CA ASP A 183 -9.18 -8.55 -15.62
C ASP A 183 -10.56 -7.90 -15.83
N GLY A 184 -11.57 -8.40 -15.11
CA GLY A 184 -12.93 -7.87 -15.17
C GLY A 184 -13.05 -6.41 -14.71
N ALA A 185 -12.30 -6.00 -13.69
CA ALA A 185 -12.31 -4.62 -13.20
C ALA A 185 -11.72 -3.65 -14.22
N LEU A 186 -10.59 -3.99 -14.84
CA LEU A 186 -9.96 -3.17 -15.89
C LEU A 186 -10.86 -3.00 -17.12
N ILE A 187 -11.67 -4.01 -17.46
CA ILE A 187 -12.66 -3.89 -18.53
C ILE A 187 -13.80 -2.95 -18.13
N LYS A 188 -14.24 -2.98 -16.87
CA LYS A 188 -15.41 -2.22 -16.40
C LYS A 188 -15.13 -0.73 -16.14
N ILE A 189 -13.90 -0.34 -15.83
CA ILE A 189 -13.55 1.08 -15.69
C ILE A 189 -13.66 1.86 -16.99
N GLN A 190 -13.59 1.18 -18.13
CA GLN A 190 -13.78 1.77 -19.44
C GLN A 190 -15.27 2.00 -19.72
N GLU A 191 -15.62 3.19 -20.22
CA GLU A 191 -16.96 3.43 -20.76
C GLU A 191 -17.33 2.43 -21.86
N LYS A 192 -18.64 2.22 -22.05
CA LYS A 192 -19.11 1.45 -23.20
C LYS A 192 -18.89 2.29 -24.45
N LYS A 193 -17.87 1.96 -25.22
CA LYS A 193 -17.64 2.51 -26.56
C LYS A 193 -18.33 1.61 -27.59
N GLU A 194 -18.63 2.16 -28.77
CA GLU A 194 -19.12 1.37 -29.93
C GLU A 194 -18.10 0.28 -30.32
N ASN A 195 -16.82 0.56 -30.10
CA ASN A 195 -15.73 -0.38 -30.33
C ASN A 195 -15.46 -1.31 -29.14
N ARG A 196 -14.87 -2.47 -29.43
CA ARG A 196 -14.46 -3.46 -28.42
C ARG A 196 -13.56 -2.79 -27.37
N ARG A 197 -13.90 -2.98 -26.09
CA ARG A 197 -13.09 -2.52 -24.95
C ARG A 197 -11.69 -3.13 -24.98
N LYS A 198 -10.70 -2.36 -24.53
CA LYS A 198 -9.32 -2.82 -24.36
C LYS A 198 -9.26 -3.84 -23.22
N ILE A 199 -8.30 -4.74 -23.29
CA ILE A 199 -8.09 -5.84 -22.33
C ILE A 199 -6.64 -5.81 -21.85
N GLY A 200 -6.42 -6.18 -20.58
CA GLY A 200 -5.10 -6.33 -19.98
C GLY A 200 -4.22 -5.09 -20.12
N ASN A 201 -2.99 -5.29 -20.60
CA ASN A 201 -1.95 -4.26 -20.71
C ASN A 201 -2.37 -3.00 -21.48
N ASN A 202 -3.29 -3.12 -22.43
CA ASN A 202 -3.76 -1.95 -23.18
C ASN A 202 -4.53 -0.96 -22.29
N VAL A 203 -5.18 -1.44 -21.22
CA VAL A 203 -5.86 -0.59 -20.25
C VAL A 203 -4.84 0.07 -19.32
N SER A 204 -3.89 -0.70 -18.79
CA SER A 204 -2.83 -0.19 -17.91
C SER A 204 -2.01 0.93 -18.56
N LYS A 205 -1.65 0.77 -19.84
CA LYS A 205 -0.94 1.79 -20.63
C LYS A 205 -1.76 3.07 -20.80
N GLU A 206 -3.07 2.97 -20.99
CA GLU A 206 -3.94 4.13 -21.11
C GLU A 206 -4.04 4.92 -19.80
N ILE A 207 -4.11 4.23 -18.66
CA ILE A 207 -4.07 4.86 -17.34
C ILE A 207 -2.72 5.55 -17.12
N ASN A 208 -1.61 4.90 -17.47
CA ASN A 208 -0.27 5.46 -17.32
C ASN A 208 -0.09 6.74 -18.14
N ASN A 209 -0.54 6.73 -19.40
CA ASN A 209 -0.44 7.88 -20.31
C ASN A 209 -1.22 9.12 -19.82
N LYS A 210 -2.24 8.91 -18.97
CA LYS A 210 -3.06 9.97 -18.39
C LYS A 210 -2.73 10.28 -16.93
N SER A 211 -1.72 9.62 -16.36
CA SER A 211 -1.33 9.84 -14.96
C SER A 211 -0.40 11.04 -14.83
N ASP A 212 -0.69 11.90 -13.87
CA ASP A 212 0.22 12.97 -13.45
C ASP A 212 1.40 12.37 -12.67
N GLU A 213 2.62 12.74 -13.05
CA GLU A 213 3.84 12.22 -12.42
C GLU A 213 4.20 12.91 -11.09
N SER A 214 3.29 13.73 -10.55
CA SER A 214 3.49 14.44 -9.28
C SER A 214 3.85 13.48 -8.15
N TRP A 215 4.82 13.88 -7.32
CA TRP A 215 5.18 13.15 -6.13
C TRP A 215 3.97 13.13 -5.19
N SER A 216 3.24 12.03 -5.20
CA SER A 216 2.08 11.80 -4.34
C SER A 216 2.00 10.31 -4.01
N LEU A 217 1.46 9.96 -2.86
CA LEU A 217 1.30 8.55 -2.53
C LEU A 217 0.37 7.87 -3.54
N GLU A 218 -0.65 8.59 -4.02
CA GLU A 218 -1.58 8.16 -5.05
C GLU A 218 -0.85 7.79 -6.35
N TYR A 219 0.04 8.65 -6.85
CA TYR A 219 0.81 8.35 -8.06
C TYR A 219 1.81 7.21 -7.83
N ILE A 220 2.45 7.13 -6.66
CA ILE A 220 3.36 6.03 -6.32
C ILE A 220 2.61 4.68 -6.30
N LEU A 221 1.39 4.65 -5.73
CA LEU A 221 0.50 3.50 -5.76
C LEU A 221 0.07 3.15 -7.18
N ASP A 222 -0.36 4.16 -7.95
CA ASP A 222 -0.77 4.00 -9.35
C ASP A 222 0.38 3.41 -10.17
N TYR A 223 1.58 3.98 -10.07
CA TYR A 223 2.78 3.54 -10.78
C TYR A 223 3.15 2.09 -10.42
N SER A 224 3.21 1.77 -9.12
CA SER A 224 3.50 0.41 -8.65
C SER A 224 2.47 -0.61 -9.15
N LEU A 225 1.19 -0.24 -9.18
CA LEU A 225 0.12 -1.11 -9.65
C LEU A 225 0.15 -1.26 -11.18
N ILE A 226 0.39 -0.18 -11.94
CA ILE A 226 0.47 -0.20 -13.41
C ILE A 226 1.61 -1.10 -13.87
N ILE A 227 2.83 -0.94 -13.36
CA ILE A 227 3.96 -1.77 -13.78
C ILE A 227 3.75 -3.24 -13.37
N TRP A 228 3.03 -3.50 -12.28
CA TRP A 228 2.63 -4.87 -11.90
C TRP A 228 1.64 -5.46 -12.89
N LEU A 229 0.61 -4.71 -13.27
CA LEU A 229 -0.35 -5.13 -14.28
C LEU A 229 0.34 -5.40 -15.63
N GLU A 230 1.32 -4.57 -16.01
CA GLU A 230 2.12 -4.75 -17.22
C GLU A 230 2.80 -6.12 -17.29
N LYS A 231 3.38 -6.57 -16.17
CA LYS A 231 3.97 -7.91 -16.06
C LYS A 231 2.91 -9.00 -15.96
N PHE A 232 1.82 -8.74 -15.23
CA PHE A 232 0.77 -9.71 -15.04
C PHE A 232 0.07 -10.09 -16.36
N PHE A 233 -0.10 -9.17 -17.31
CA PHE A 233 -0.60 -9.50 -18.66
C PHE A 233 0.49 -9.60 -19.72
N GLU A 234 1.76 -9.73 -19.34
CA GLU A 234 2.83 -9.98 -20.30
C GLU A 234 2.57 -11.28 -21.07
N ASN A 235 2.96 -11.31 -22.34
CA ASN A 235 2.89 -12.52 -23.14
C ASN A 235 3.78 -13.60 -22.52
N ALA A 236 3.28 -14.84 -22.46
CA ALA A 236 4.01 -15.94 -21.83
C ALA A 236 5.15 -16.53 -22.70
N ASN A 237 5.50 -15.88 -23.81
CA ASN A 237 6.51 -16.33 -24.79
C ASN A 237 6.36 -17.83 -25.12
N ASP A 238 5.21 -18.19 -25.70
CA ASP A 238 4.84 -19.60 -25.97
C ASP A 238 4.83 -20.48 -24.70
N PHE A 239 4.38 -19.88 -23.59
CA PHE A 239 4.29 -20.51 -22.26
C PHE A 239 5.60 -21.03 -21.67
N SER A 240 6.74 -20.58 -22.21
CA SER A 240 8.07 -20.90 -21.70
C SER A 240 8.41 -20.18 -20.38
N ASN A 241 7.71 -19.08 -20.08
CA ASN A 241 7.93 -18.30 -18.86
C ASN A 241 7.29 -18.98 -17.64
N LYS A 242 8.11 -19.52 -16.73
CA LYS A 242 7.68 -20.19 -15.48
C LYS A 242 7.24 -19.24 -14.34
N LYS A 243 6.98 -17.96 -14.64
CA LYS A 243 6.46 -16.97 -13.69
C LYS A 243 4.94 -16.96 -13.69
N LEU A 244 4.36 -16.68 -12.52
CA LEU A 244 2.93 -16.49 -12.37
C LEU A 244 2.49 -15.23 -13.15
N ASN A 245 1.69 -15.42 -14.19
CA ASN A 245 1.04 -14.33 -14.91
C ASN A 245 -0.35 -14.77 -15.39
N ARG A 246 -1.17 -13.82 -15.83
CA ARG A 246 -2.55 -14.05 -16.28
C ARG A 246 -2.63 -15.10 -17.39
N ASN A 247 -1.70 -15.07 -18.34
CA ASN A 247 -1.72 -15.98 -19.48
C ASN A 247 -1.39 -17.41 -19.04
N MET A 248 -0.35 -17.61 -18.23
CA MET A 248 -0.02 -18.92 -17.65
C MET A 248 -1.18 -19.49 -16.83
N LEU A 249 -1.79 -18.66 -15.99
CA LEU A 249 -2.93 -19.06 -15.15
C LEU A 249 -4.17 -19.43 -15.95
N LEU A 250 -4.66 -18.52 -16.80
CA LEU A 250 -5.95 -18.69 -17.46
C LEU A 250 -5.91 -19.65 -18.65
N HIS A 251 -4.72 -19.97 -19.17
CA HIS A 251 -4.53 -21.05 -20.13
C HIS A 251 -4.20 -22.41 -19.49
N GLY A 252 -4.15 -22.50 -18.15
CA GLY A 252 -3.87 -23.76 -17.45
C GLY A 252 -2.43 -24.24 -17.59
N MET A 253 -1.51 -23.35 -17.98
CA MET A 253 -0.10 -23.66 -18.25
C MET A 253 0.80 -23.42 -17.02
N TYR A 254 0.22 -22.91 -15.91
CA TYR A 254 0.97 -22.77 -14.66
C TYR A 254 1.09 -24.12 -13.94
N GLU A 255 2.22 -24.79 -14.14
CA GLU A 255 2.47 -26.16 -13.65
C GLU A 255 2.80 -26.25 -12.15
N LYS A 256 3.18 -25.13 -11.53
CA LYS A 256 3.56 -25.12 -10.12
C LYS A 256 2.32 -25.06 -9.22
N GLU A 257 2.44 -25.65 -8.04
CA GLU A 257 1.46 -25.45 -6.98
C GLU A 257 1.42 -23.97 -6.59
N ILE A 258 0.22 -23.41 -6.53
CA ILE A 258 0.01 -22.03 -6.08
C ILE A 258 0.23 -21.97 -4.58
N THR A 259 1.18 -21.14 -4.18
CA THR A 259 1.54 -20.93 -2.78
C THR A 259 0.58 -19.97 -2.08
N GLU A 260 0.55 -20.03 -0.74
CA GLU A 260 -0.15 -19.04 0.09
C GLU A 260 0.36 -17.61 -0.19
N LEU A 261 1.68 -17.47 -0.39
CA LEU A 261 2.31 -16.19 -0.72
C LEU A 261 1.73 -15.59 -2.00
N GLU A 262 1.66 -16.37 -3.08
CA GLU A 262 1.11 -15.92 -4.37
C GLU A 262 -0.37 -15.53 -4.26
N PHE A 263 -1.15 -16.26 -3.46
CA PHE A 263 -2.53 -15.88 -3.15
C PHE A 263 -2.60 -14.49 -2.49
N PHE A 264 -1.78 -14.24 -1.46
CA PHE A 264 -1.79 -12.95 -0.77
C PHE A 264 -1.23 -11.80 -1.61
N GLN A 265 -0.28 -12.07 -2.50
CA GLN A 265 0.22 -11.09 -3.46
C GLN A 265 -0.90 -10.60 -4.39
N LEU A 266 -1.68 -11.52 -4.98
CA LEU A 266 -2.80 -11.15 -5.85
C LEU A 266 -3.97 -10.54 -5.07
N LEU A 267 -4.21 -10.99 -3.83
CA LEU A 267 -5.22 -10.39 -2.96
C LEU A 267 -4.87 -8.92 -2.65
N ASN A 268 -3.59 -8.62 -2.41
CA ASN A 268 -3.13 -7.25 -2.21
C ASN A 268 -3.43 -6.37 -3.42
N VAL A 269 -3.23 -6.88 -4.63
CA VAL A 269 -3.58 -6.16 -5.87
C VAL A 269 -5.06 -5.79 -5.90
N VAL A 270 -5.96 -6.73 -5.58
CA VAL A 270 -7.41 -6.45 -5.52
C VAL A 270 -7.75 -5.40 -4.47
N TYR A 271 -7.11 -5.43 -3.30
CA TYR A 271 -7.30 -4.38 -2.29
C TYR A 271 -6.84 -3.01 -2.79
N VAL A 272 -5.63 -2.90 -3.34
CA VAL A 272 -5.13 -1.63 -3.88
C VAL A 272 -6.02 -1.14 -5.02
N MET A 273 -6.43 -2.01 -5.95
CA MET A 273 -7.38 -1.66 -7.00
C MET A 273 -8.69 -1.11 -6.44
N SER A 274 -9.22 -1.66 -5.35
CA SER A 274 -10.47 -1.16 -4.76
C SER A 274 -10.40 0.30 -4.30
N GLU A 275 -9.21 0.82 -4.00
CA GLU A 275 -8.98 2.24 -3.66
C GLU A 275 -8.75 3.13 -4.89
N ARG A 276 -8.34 2.56 -6.02
CA ARG A 276 -7.86 3.33 -7.19
C ARG A 276 -8.80 3.31 -8.39
N LEU A 277 -9.68 2.31 -8.50
CA LEU A 277 -10.48 2.09 -9.72
C LEU A 277 -11.47 3.22 -10.03
N ASP A 278 -12.01 3.92 -9.03
CA ASP A 278 -12.88 5.08 -9.27
C ASP A 278 -12.08 6.24 -9.88
N ASP A 279 -10.95 6.61 -9.28
CA ASP A 279 -10.03 7.62 -9.82
C ASP A 279 -9.55 7.25 -11.23
N TRP A 280 -9.22 5.98 -11.46
CA TRP A 280 -8.80 5.51 -12.79
C TRP A 280 -9.91 5.62 -13.81
N ARG A 281 -11.16 5.33 -13.43
CA ARG A 281 -12.32 5.52 -14.30
C ARG A 281 -12.49 6.99 -14.67
N GLU A 282 -12.31 7.91 -13.73
CA GLU A 282 -12.39 9.36 -13.99
C GLU A 282 -11.24 9.85 -14.85
N LYS A 283 -10.04 9.29 -14.71
CA LYS A 283 -8.89 9.64 -15.57
C LYS A 283 -9.08 9.17 -17.02
N ILE A 284 -9.57 7.96 -17.24
CA ILE A 284 -9.57 7.35 -18.59
C ILE A 284 -10.76 7.73 -19.47
N ASN A 285 -11.85 8.23 -18.91
CA ASN A 285 -13.03 8.68 -19.65
C ASN A 285 -13.09 10.21 -19.66
#